data_AF-A0A5E4VJF1-F1
#
_entry.id   AF-A0A5E4VJF1-F1
#
_cell.length_a   1.000
_cell.length_b   1.000
_cell.length_c   1.000
_cell.angle_alpha   90.00
_cell.angle_beta   90.00
_cell.angle_gamma   90.00
#
_symmetry.space_group_name_H-M   'P 1'
#
loop_
_entity.id
_entity.type
_entity.pdbx_description
1 polymer ?
#
loop_
_entity_poly.entity_id
_entity_poly.type
_entity_poly.pdbx_seq_one_letter_code
_entity_poly.pdbx_strand_id
1 'polypeptide(L)'
;MKSTTLPHPPASRIAQYWALTKPRVTQLAVFCAVIGMFLSTRGMVPWQVLIGGTIGIWLLAGSAFAVNCLIEQRVDALMRRTAWRPSARGEIAPWQIIVFSTILGAAGMVVLYTFTNALTMWLTLGTFVGYALIYTIILKPSTPQNIVIGGAAGAMPPALGWAAVTGAVPADAWILVLIIFVWTPPHFWALALYRRQDYVNSGLPMLPITHGEKYTRLQILLYSVVLFAVSLLPFAHRMSGYLYLASAVVLSGIFLGYAVKLWRNYSDALSRSMFRYSIVYLSLLFAALLIDHYVQIYLLG
;
A
#
# COMPACT_ATOMS: atom_id res chain seq x y z
N MET A 1 23.65 -1.88 39.28
CA MET A 1 23.81 -0.65 38.47
C MET A 1 22.50 -0.41 37.73
N LYS A 2 21.62 0.48 38.24
CA LYS A 2 20.36 0.82 37.56
C LYS A 2 20.72 1.70 36.35
N SER A 3 20.48 1.21 35.14
CA SER A 3 20.62 2.00 33.93
C SER A 3 19.58 3.11 33.95
N THR A 4 19.98 4.30 34.40
CA THR A 4 19.17 5.51 34.30
C THR A 4 19.09 5.90 32.82
N THR A 5 18.11 5.34 32.10
CA THR A 5 17.75 5.83 30.77
C THR A 5 17.24 7.25 30.96
N LEU A 6 18.01 8.24 30.50
CA LEU A 6 17.56 9.63 30.46
C LEU A 6 16.21 9.68 29.73
N PRO A 7 15.18 10.36 30.27
CA PRO A 7 13.92 10.52 29.56
C PRO A 7 14.21 11.24 28.25
N HIS A 8 13.91 10.59 27.12
CA HIS A 8 13.96 11.25 25.82
C HIS A 8 13.07 12.49 25.88
N PRO A 9 13.53 13.67 25.40
CA PRO A 9 12.69 14.85 25.38
C PRO A 9 11.39 14.52 24.62
N PRO A 10 10.22 14.94 25.15
CA PRO A 10 8.96 14.63 24.51
C PRO A 10 8.98 15.19 23.09
N ALA A 11 8.66 14.35 22.12
CA ALA A 11 8.55 14.78 20.72
C ALA A 11 7.60 15.98 20.63
N SER A 12 7.92 16.96 19.79
CA SER A 12 7.05 18.12 19.58
C SER A 12 5.64 17.68 19.20
N ARG A 13 4.61 18.45 19.57
CA ARG A 13 3.21 18.12 19.22
C ARG A 13 3.02 17.86 17.72
N ILE A 14 3.70 18.64 16.89
CA ILE A 14 3.71 18.47 15.43
C ILE A 14 4.27 17.10 15.04
N ALA A 15 5.43 16.72 15.61
CA ALA A 15 6.03 15.42 15.35
C ALA A 15 5.13 14.25 15.80
N GLN A 16 4.39 14.43 16.90
CA GLN A 16 3.44 13.42 17.37
C GLN A 16 2.27 13.23 16.39
N TYR A 17 1.64 14.32 15.92
CA TYR A 17 0.56 14.24 14.91
C TYR A 17 1.08 13.74 13.56
N TRP A 18 2.28 14.15 13.14
CA TRP A 18 2.92 13.65 11.93
C TRP A 18 3.17 12.13 12.01
N ALA A 19 3.51 11.59 13.17
CA ALA A 19 3.67 10.15 13.33
C ALA A 19 2.34 9.38 13.14
N LEU A 20 1.20 9.98 13.48
CA LEU A 20 -0.12 9.37 13.30
C LEU A 20 -0.48 9.16 11.82
N THR A 21 0.03 10.02 10.92
CA THR A 21 -0.25 9.92 9.48
C THR A 21 0.59 8.86 8.76
N LYS A 22 1.46 8.13 9.47
CA LYS A 22 2.35 7.08 8.93
C LYS A 22 3.05 7.53 7.63
N PRO A 23 3.88 8.59 7.67
CA PRO A 23 4.35 9.32 6.49
C PRO A 23 5.06 8.44 5.46
N ARG A 24 5.84 7.44 5.90
CA ARG A 24 6.52 6.51 4.97
C ARG A 24 5.53 5.64 4.17
N VAL A 25 4.44 5.22 4.80
CA VAL A 25 3.41 4.40 4.16
C VAL A 25 2.54 5.28 3.26
N THR A 26 2.16 6.46 3.73
CA THR A 26 1.43 7.46 2.95
C THR A 26 2.20 7.89 1.71
N GLN A 27 3.51 8.12 1.83
CA GLN A 27 4.38 8.47 0.72
C GLN A 27 4.38 7.39 -0.38
N LEU A 28 4.44 6.12 -0.01
CA LEU A 28 4.39 5.01 -0.98
C LEU A 28 3.03 4.95 -1.70
N ALA A 29 1.93 5.15 -0.98
CA ALA A 29 0.59 5.22 -1.58
C ALA A 29 0.49 6.40 -2.54
N VAL A 30 0.93 7.58 -2.12
CA VAL A 30 0.91 8.80 -2.93
C VAL A 30 1.82 8.68 -4.16
N PHE A 31 2.99 8.04 -4.02
CA PHE A 31 3.85 7.73 -5.16
C PHE A 31 3.12 6.88 -6.21
N CYS A 32 2.40 5.84 -5.78
CA CYS A 32 1.60 5.02 -6.70
C CYS A 32 0.47 5.83 -7.36
N ALA A 33 -0.16 6.76 -6.64
CA ALA A 33 -1.14 7.67 -7.21
C ALA A 33 -0.52 8.61 -8.26
N VAL A 34 0.65 9.19 -7.99
CA VAL A 34 1.35 10.04 -8.96
C VAL A 34 1.68 9.28 -10.24
N ILE A 35 2.11 8.02 -10.14
CA ILE A 35 2.31 7.19 -11.34
C ILE A 35 1.00 7.01 -12.12
N GLY A 36 -0.12 6.76 -11.42
CA GLY A 36 -1.44 6.71 -12.03
C GLY A 36 -1.84 8.02 -12.75
N MET A 37 -1.49 9.18 -12.18
CA MET A 37 -1.71 10.47 -12.84
C MET A 37 -0.94 10.57 -14.16
N PHE A 38 0.34 10.22 -14.17
CA PHE A 38 1.17 10.32 -15.38
C PHE A 38 0.78 9.30 -16.47
N LEU A 39 0.41 8.08 -16.09
CA LEU A 39 -0.05 7.07 -17.05
C LEU A 39 -1.40 7.43 -17.69
N SER A 40 -2.19 8.29 -17.05
CA SER A 40 -3.52 8.68 -17.55
C SER A 40 -3.50 9.75 -18.66
N THR A 41 -2.35 10.36 -18.94
CA THR A 41 -2.21 11.43 -19.92
C THR A 41 -1.03 11.19 -20.85
N ARG A 42 -1.13 11.68 -22.09
CA ARG A 42 -0.01 11.65 -23.05
C ARG A 42 1.03 12.75 -22.79
N GLY A 43 0.63 13.81 -22.09
CA GLY A 43 1.48 14.97 -21.83
C GLY A 43 1.93 15.07 -20.37
N MET A 44 2.26 16.28 -19.96
CA MET A 44 2.46 16.60 -18.54
C MET A 44 1.09 16.62 -17.83
N VAL A 45 1.04 16.10 -16.60
CA VAL A 45 -0.13 16.26 -15.74
C VAL A 45 -0.30 17.74 -15.42
N PRO A 46 -1.51 18.33 -15.55
CA PRO A 46 -1.74 19.73 -15.18
C PRO A 46 -1.27 20.01 -13.75
N TRP A 47 -0.44 21.05 -13.55
CA TRP A 47 0.21 21.32 -12.26
C TRP A 47 -0.76 21.44 -11.08
N GLN A 48 -1.93 22.02 -11.31
CA GLN A 48 -2.99 22.15 -10.31
C GLN A 48 -3.49 20.78 -9.84
N VAL A 49 -3.74 19.85 -10.77
CA VAL A 49 -4.17 18.48 -10.48
C VAL A 49 -3.04 17.69 -9.84
N LEU A 50 -1.81 17.83 -10.34
CA LEU A 50 -0.65 17.12 -9.80
C LEU A 50 -0.42 17.50 -8.34
N ILE A 51 -0.34 18.79 -8.02
CA ILE A 51 -0.07 19.26 -6.66
C ILE A 51 -1.31 19.06 -5.77
N GLY A 52 -2.47 19.54 -6.20
CA GLY A 52 -3.71 19.46 -5.44
C GLY A 52 -4.18 18.03 -5.22
N GLY A 53 -4.16 17.19 -6.26
CA GLY A 53 -4.49 15.76 -6.16
C GLY A 53 -3.54 15.00 -5.24
N THR A 54 -2.23 15.24 -5.35
CA THR A 54 -1.22 14.62 -4.48
C THR A 54 -1.45 14.99 -3.01
N ILE A 55 -1.67 16.28 -2.72
CA ILE A 55 -1.94 16.77 -1.37
C ILE A 55 -3.26 16.20 -0.85
N GLY A 56 -4.33 16.24 -1.64
CA GLY A 56 -5.64 15.75 -1.24
C GLY A 56 -5.64 14.25 -0.91
N ILE A 57 -5.00 13.43 -1.75
CA ILE A 57 -4.82 11.99 -1.49
C ILE A 57 -3.95 11.78 -0.24
N TRP A 58 -2.88 12.54 -0.06
CA TRP A 58 -2.02 12.46 1.13
C TRP A 58 -2.80 12.75 2.42
N LEU A 59 -3.62 13.80 2.43
CA LEU A 59 -4.40 14.22 3.59
C LEU A 59 -5.42 13.15 4.00
N LEU A 60 -6.19 12.61 3.04
CA LEU A 60 -7.17 11.55 3.31
C LEU A 60 -6.50 10.23 3.72
N ALA A 61 -5.42 9.83 3.05
CA ALA A 61 -4.66 8.64 3.45
C ALA A 61 -4.05 8.80 4.86
N GLY A 62 -3.49 9.98 5.16
CA GLY A 62 -2.98 10.32 6.49
C GLY A 62 -4.08 10.30 7.55
N SER A 63 -5.30 10.73 7.20
CA SER A 63 -6.47 10.66 8.08
C SER A 63 -6.84 9.21 8.40
N ALA A 64 -6.87 8.35 7.37
CA ALA A 64 -7.14 6.91 7.53
C ALA A 64 -6.12 6.25 8.46
N PHE A 65 -4.84 6.61 8.33
CA PHE A 65 -3.80 6.10 9.22
C PHE A 65 -3.90 6.63 10.66
N ALA A 66 -4.33 7.88 10.85
CA ALA A 66 -4.59 8.42 12.18
C ALA A 66 -5.74 7.70 12.88
N VAL A 67 -6.85 7.45 12.17
CA VAL A 67 -7.98 6.64 12.68
C VAL A 67 -7.53 5.21 12.98
N ASN A 68 -6.73 4.60 12.09
CA ASN A 68 -6.18 3.27 12.34
C ASN A 68 -5.29 3.23 13.59
N CYS A 69 -4.47 4.26 13.84
CA CYS A 69 -3.67 4.35 15.08
C CYS A 69 -4.52 4.51 16.34
N LEU A 70 -5.70 5.11 16.23
CA LEU A 70 -6.67 5.21 17.33
C LEU A 70 -7.33 3.86 17.61
N ILE A 71 -7.83 3.19 16.57
CA ILE A 71 -8.50 1.89 16.71
C ILE A 71 -7.51 0.85 17.26
N GLU A 72 -6.28 0.86 16.77
CA GLU A 72 -5.24 -0.11 17.17
C GLU A 72 -4.51 0.28 18.45
N GLN A 73 -4.85 1.40 19.10
CA GLN A 73 -4.09 1.99 20.21
C GLN A 73 -3.73 0.96 21.31
N ARG A 74 -4.68 0.13 21.73
CA ARG A 74 -4.47 -0.90 22.76
C ARG A 74 -3.55 -2.02 22.29
N VAL A 75 -3.73 -2.49 21.06
CA VAL A 75 -2.90 -3.55 20.46
C VAL A 75 -1.49 -3.05 20.22
N ASP A 76 -1.36 -1.82 19.71
CA ASP A 76 -0.08 -1.18 19.44
C ASP A 76 0.76 -1.04 20.72
N ALA A 77 0.14 -0.75 21.87
CA ALA A 77 0.81 -0.65 23.16
C ALA A 77 1.43 -1.98 23.63
N LEU A 78 0.93 -3.12 23.16
CA LEU A 78 1.42 -4.46 23.51
C LEU A 78 2.55 -4.95 22.59
N MET A 79 2.84 -4.25 21.48
CA MET A 79 3.81 -4.67 20.47
C MET A 79 5.08 -3.83 20.51
N ARG A 80 6.27 -4.45 20.73
CA ARG A 80 7.58 -3.74 20.74
C ARG A 80 7.79 -2.80 19.55
N ARG A 81 7.31 -3.19 18.37
CA ARG A 81 7.47 -2.43 17.11
C ARG A 81 6.63 -1.15 17.06
N THR A 82 5.53 -1.06 17.80
CA THR A 82 4.52 0.01 17.68
C THR A 82 4.17 0.68 19.00
N ALA A 83 4.65 0.15 20.13
CA ALA A 83 4.47 0.74 21.46
C ALA A 83 5.08 2.14 21.61
N TRP A 84 6.01 2.53 20.72
CA TRP A 84 6.57 3.88 20.68
C TRP A 84 5.64 4.92 20.06
N ARG A 85 4.52 4.52 19.44
CA ARG A 85 3.60 5.45 18.76
C ARG A 85 2.97 6.42 19.78
N PRO A 86 2.79 7.71 19.42
CA PRO A 86 2.17 8.69 20.31
C PRO A 86 0.76 8.31 20.77
N SER A 87 -0.03 7.64 19.92
CA SER A 87 -1.33 7.09 20.32
C SER A 87 -1.17 6.01 21.40
N ALA A 88 -0.30 5.01 21.16
CA ALA A 88 -0.08 3.88 22.07
C ALA A 88 0.48 4.30 23.45
N ARG A 89 1.32 5.34 23.49
CA ARG A 89 1.87 5.92 24.72
C ARG A 89 0.88 6.79 25.51
N GLY A 90 -0.29 7.09 24.94
CA GLY A 90 -1.26 8.01 25.52
C GLY A 90 -0.81 9.48 25.49
N GLU A 91 0.19 9.83 24.67
CA GLU A 91 0.68 11.21 24.55
C GLU A 91 -0.35 12.13 23.89
N ILE A 92 -1.17 11.58 23.00
CA ILE A 92 -2.29 12.27 22.34
C ILE A 92 -3.60 11.60 22.81
N ALA A 93 -4.54 12.41 23.29
CA ALA A 93 -5.83 11.91 23.76
C ALA A 93 -6.69 11.39 22.58
N PRO A 94 -7.53 10.36 22.78
CA PRO A 94 -8.40 9.82 21.73
C PRO A 94 -9.23 10.88 20.97
N TRP A 95 -9.83 11.83 21.69
CA TRP A 95 -10.61 12.91 21.08
C TRP A 95 -9.77 13.83 20.18
N GLN A 96 -8.50 14.06 20.53
CA GLN A 96 -7.58 14.86 19.71
C GLN A 96 -7.28 14.14 18.40
N ILE A 97 -7.13 12.82 18.42
CA ILE A 97 -6.92 12.00 17.21
C ILE A 97 -8.17 12.05 16.31
N ILE A 98 -9.37 11.96 16.90
CA ILE A 98 -10.64 12.09 16.17
C ILE A 98 -10.73 13.46 15.51
N VAL A 99 -10.56 14.55 16.26
CA VAL A 99 -10.61 15.92 15.72
C VAL A 99 -9.57 16.12 14.62
N PHE A 100 -8.32 15.70 14.86
CA PHE A 100 -7.25 15.81 13.88
C PHE A 100 -7.55 15.04 12.60
N SER A 101 -7.97 13.77 12.71
CA SER A 101 -8.30 12.95 11.54
C SER A 101 -9.51 13.50 10.77
N THR A 102 -10.54 13.98 11.45
CA THR A 102 -11.71 14.62 10.81
C THR A 102 -11.30 15.89 10.05
N ILE A 103 -10.50 16.78 10.66
CA ILE A 103 -10.01 17.98 9.99
C ILE A 103 -9.16 17.62 8.77
N LEU A 104 -8.25 16.66 8.91
CA LEU A 104 -7.36 16.23 7.83
C LEU A 104 -8.15 15.58 6.68
N GLY A 105 -9.15 14.75 7.00
CA GLY A 105 -10.03 14.13 6.02
C GLY A 105 -10.90 15.14 5.29
N ALA A 106 -11.53 16.07 6.01
CA ALA A 106 -12.34 17.14 5.43
C ALA A 106 -11.49 18.07 4.54
N ALA A 107 -10.30 18.47 4.99
CA ALA A 107 -9.36 19.25 4.19
C ALA A 107 -8.95 18.50 2.92
N GLY A 108 -8.64 17.20 3.02
CA GLY A 108 -8.33 16.36 1.86
C GLY A 108 -9.49 16.29 0.87
N MET A 109 -10.73 16.14 1.35
CA MET A 109 -11.92 16.15 0.49
C MET A 109 -12.09 17.48 -0.25
N VAL A 110 -11.99 18.61 0.46
CA VAL A 110 -12.10 19.95 -0.13
C VAL A 110 -11.02 20.18 -1.19
N VAL A 111 -9.77 19.78 -0.90
CA VAL A 111 -8.65 19.89 -1.84
C VAL A 111 -8.93 19.04 -3.09
N LEU A 112 -9.37 17.79 -2.94
CA LEU A 112 -9.67 16.94 -4.09
C LEU A 112 -10.83 17.48 -4.92
N TYR A 113 -11.92 17.90 -4.29
CA TYR A 113 -13.06 18.46 -5.01
C TYR A 113 -12.68 19.72 -5.81
N THR A 114 -11.84 20.58 -5.23
CA THR A 114 -11.46 21.87 -5.80
C THR A 114 -10.41 21.75 -6.90
N PHE A 115 -9.37 20.93 -6.69
CA PHE A 115 -8.22 20.85 -7.60
C PHE A 115 -8.28 19.65 -8.56
N THR A 116 -9.17 18.70 -8.34
CA THR A 116 -9.32 17.50 -9.18
C THR A 116 -10.77 17.36 -9.63
N ASN A 117 -11.56 16.50 -9.00
CA ASN A 117 -12.96 16.27 -9.30
C ASN A 117 -13.67 15.52 -8.16
N ALA A 118 -15.00 15.52 -8.20
CA ALA A 118 -15.85 14.84 -7.21
C ALA A 118 -15.64 13.32 -7.18
N LEU A 119 -15.37 12.68 -8.32
CA LEU A 119 -15.13 11.24 -8.40
C LEU A 119 -13.92 10.85 -7.55
N THR A 120 -12.80 11.54 -7.73
CA THR A 120 -11.56 11.31 -6.99
C THR A 120 -11.75 11.53 -5.50
N MET A 121 -12.48 12.58 -5.12
CA MET A 121 -12.84 12.85 -3.73
C MET A 121 -13.60 11.67 -3.11
N TRP A 122 -14.71 11.23 -3.73
CA TRP A 122 -15.53 10.14 -3.20
C TRP A 122 -14.82 8.78 -3.22
N LEU A 123 -14.02 8.48 -4.25
CA LEU A 123 -13.22 7.26 -4.30
C LEU A 123 -12.13 7.24 -3.21
N THR A 124 -11.48 8.38 -2.96
CA THR A 124 -10.48 8.50 -1.91
C THR A 124 -11.13 8.38 -0.52
N LEU A 125 -12.31 8.97 -0.32
CA LEU A 125 -13.08 8.78 0.89
C LEU A 125 -13.54 7.32 1.06
N GLY A 126 -14.01 6.67 -0.01
CA GLY A 126 -14.37 5.26 0.00
C GLY A 126 -13.18 4.37 0.37
N THR A 127 -11.99 4.69 -0.15
CA THR A 127 -10.73 4.02 0.21
C THR A 127 -10.36 4.24 1.68
N PHE A 128 -10.54 5.46 2.19
CA PHE A 128 -10.41 5.78 3.61
C PHE A 128 -11.34 4.92 4.47
N VAL A 129 -12.63 4.85 4.13
CA VAL A 129 -13.63 4.07 4.87
C VAL A 129 -13.31 2.57 4.80
N GLY A 130 -12.97 2.07 3.61
CA GLY A 130 -12.57 0.68 3.39
C GLY A 130 -11.37 0.28 4.23
N TYR A 131 -10.35 1.15 4.35
CA TYR A 131 -9.19 0.88 5.18
C TYR A 131 -9.48 1.04 6.69
N ALA A 132 -10.04 2.18 7.09
CA ALA A 132 -10.19 2.56 8.49
C ALA A 132 -11.30 1.76 9.20
N LEU A 133 -12.41 1.46 8.52
CA LEU A 133 -13.53 0.73 9.12
C LEU A 133 -13.51 -0.74 8.73
N ILE A 134 -13.58 -1.05 7.43
CA ILE A 134 -13.76 -2.44 6.97
C ILE A 134 -12.50 -3.26 7.28
N TYR A 135 -11.33 -2.79 6.86
CA TYR A 135 -10.10 -3.53 7.11
C TYR A 135 -9.71 -3.53 8.58
N THR A 136 -9.61 -2.35 9.22
CA THR A 136 -9.04 -2.25 10.57
C THR A 136 -9.95 -2.87 11.64
N ILE A 137 -11.26 -2.64 11.59
CA ILE A 137 -12.19 -3.09 12.64
C ILE A 137 -12.67 -4.51 12.38
N ILE A 138 -13.03 -4.83 11.13
CA ILE A 138 -13.72 -6.08 10.80
C ILE A 138 -12.72 -7.15 10.33
N LEU A 139 -11.99 -6.90 9.25
CA LEU A 139 -11.21 -7.95 8.59
C LEU A 139 -9.96 -8.34 9.37
N LYS A 140 -9.20 -7.35 9.85
CA LYS A 140 -7.91 -7.58 10.52
C LYS A 140 -8.00 -8.56 11.70
N PRO A 141 -8.95 -8.44 12.65
CA PRO A 141 -9.07 -9.38 13.76
C PRO A 141 -9.81 -10.68 13.40
N SER A 142 -10.61 -10.71 12.33
CA SER A 142 -11.61 -11.77 12.12
C SER A 142 -11.23 -12.83 11.08
N THR A 143 -10.24 -12.57 10.21
CA THR A 143 -9.95 -13.52 9.11
C THR A 143 -8.47 -13.59 8.72
N PRO A 144 -7.96 -14.78 8.33
CA PRO A 144 -6.64 -14.94 7.71
C PRO A 144 -6.55 -14.37 6.31
N GLN A 145 -7.67 -13.96 5.72
CA GLN A 145 -7.75 -13.24 4.45
C GLN A 145 -7.64 -11.71 4.63
N ASN A 146 -7.29 -11.24 5.83
CA ASN A 146 -7.15 -9.81 6.12
C ASN A 146 -6.18 -9.09 5.16
N ILE A 147 -5.11 -9.74 4.73
CA ILE A 147 -4.15 -9.21 3.74
C ILE A 147 -4.76 -9.15 2.34
N VAL A 148 -5.50 -10.19 1.94
CA VAL A 148 -6.06 -10.28 0.59
C VAL A 148 -7.18 -9.26 0.44
N ILE A 149 -8.20 -9.31 1.31
CA ILE A 149 -9.36 -8.41 1.23
C ILE A 149 -8.97 -6.99 1.65
N GLY A 150 -8.17 -6.83 2.70
CA GLY A 150 -7.67 -5.53 3.14
C GLY A 150 -6.70 -4.88 2.15
N GLY A 151 -6.04 -5.68 1.32
CA GLY A 151 -5.17 -5.22 0.25
C GLY A 151 -5.90 -4.41 -0.82
N ALA A 152 -7.23 -4.57 -0.96
CA ALA A 152 -8.02 -3.82 -1.95
C ALA A 152 -7.90 -2.31 -1.74
N ALA A 153 -8.12 -1.82 -0.51
CA ALA A 153 -7.98 -0.41 -0.20
C ALA A 153 -6.53 0.09 -0.40
N GLY A 154 -5.54 -0.75 -0.06
CA GLY A 154 -4.13 -0.43 -0.28
C GLY A 154 -3.71 -0.38 -1.75
N ALA A 155 -4.46 -1.04 -2.64
CA ALA A 155 -4.18 -1.12 -4.06
C ALA A 155 -4.84 0.01 -4.89
N MET A 156 -5.78 0.75 -4.32
CA MET A 156 -6.49 1.85 -4.99
C MET A 156 -5.64 3.05 -5.45
N PRO A 157 -4.48 3.42 -4.86
CA PRO A 157 -3.83 4.69 -5.16
C PRO A 157 -3.59 5.00 -6.66
N PRO A 158 -3.13 4.06 -7.52
CA PRO A 158 -3.01 4.33 -8.96
C PRO A 158 -4.33 4.73 -9.61
N ALA A 159 -5.45 4.10 -9.25
CA ALA A 159 -6.76 4.46 -9.77
C ALA A 159 -7.23 5.83 -9.26
N LEU A 160 -6.92 6.19 -8.01
CA LEU A 160 -7.20 7.52 -7.48
C LEU A 160 -6.42 8.60 -8.25
N GLY A 161 -5.15 8.33 -8.54
CA GLY A 161 -4.32 9.22 -9.37
C GLY A 161 -4.85 9.35 -10.80
N TRP A 162 -5.24 8.25 -11.41
CA TRP A 162 -5.83 8.26 -12.76
C TRP A 162 -7.14 9.06 -12.80
N ALA A 163 -8.02 8.83 -11.81
CA ALA A 163 -9.27 9.57 -11.65
C ALA A 163 -9.03 11.07 -11.44
N ALA A 164 -7.97 11.44 -10.72
CA ALA A 164 -7.66 12.84 -10.44
C ALA A 164 -7.46 13.66 -11.72
N VAL A 165 -6.86 13.05 -12.74
CA VAL A 165 -6.57 13.69 -14.03
C VAL A 165 -7.73 13.58 -15.00
N THR A 166 -8.34 12.39 -15.10
CA THR A 166 -9.30 12.10 -16.19
C THR A 166 -10.76 12.23 -15.79
N GLY A 167 -11.06 12.25 -14.50
CA GLY A 167 -12.44 12.18 -14.00
C GLY A 167 -13.10 10.82 -14.24
N ALA A 168 -12.33 9.76 -14.54
CA ALA A 168 -12.82 8.41 -14.80
C ALA A 168 -11.86 7.34 -14.25
N VAL A 169 -12.36 6.10 -14.11
CA VAL A 169 -11.54 4.92 -13.74
C VAL A 169 -11.72 3.84 -14.82
N PRO A 170 -11.07 3.99 -15.99
CA PRO A 170 -11.15 3.01 -17.07
C PRO A 170 -10.47 1.69 -16.69
N ALA A 171 -10.58 0.68 -17.56
CA ALA A 171 -9.96 -0.62 -17.36
C ALA A 171 -8.45 -0.52 -17.08
N ASP A 172 -7.76 0.40 -17.75
CA ASP A 172 -6.34 0.71 -17.55
C ASP A 172 -6.00 0.99 -16.08
N ALA A 173 -6.78 1.85 -15.43
CA ALA A 173 -6.62 2.18 -14.01
C ALA A 173 -6.86 0.96 -13.12
N TRP A 174 -7.87 0.14 -13.43
CA TRP A 174 -8.16 -1.09 -12.69
C TRP A 174 -7.10 -2.17 -12.87
N ILE A 175 -6.43 -2.24 -14.01
CA ILE A 175 -5.28 -3.14 -14.21
C ILE A 175 -4.15 -2.79 -13.23
N LEU A 176 -3.86 -1.50 -13.02
CA LEU A 176 -2.84 -1.06 -12.05
C LEU A 176 -3.22 -1.46 -10.62
N VAL A 177 -4.49 -1.28 -10.26
CA VAL A 177 -5.04 -1.73 -8.96
C VAL A 177 -4.89 -3.24 -8.83
N LEU A 178 -5.24 -4.00 -9.87
CA LEU A 178 -5.17 -5.47 -9.87
C LEU A 178 -3.73 -5.98 -9.67
N ILE A 179 -2.74 -5.33 -10.31
CA ILE A 179 -1.32 -5.68 -10.12
C ILE A 179 -0.93 -5.52 -8.64
N ILE A 180 -1.22 -4.38 -8.01
CA ILE A 180 -0.88 -4.14 -6.59
C ILE A 180 -1.66 -5.10 -5.68
N PHE A 181 -2.95 -5.32 -5.97
CA PHE A 181 -3.82 -6.20 -5.22
C PHE A 181 -3.28 -7.64 -5.20
N VAL A 182 -2.94 -8.21 -6.36
CA VAL A 182 -2.43 -9.58 -6.48
C VAL A 182 -0.98 -9.71 -5.97
N TRP A 183 -0.20 -8.62 -6.03
CA TRP A 183 1.14 -8.57 -5.45
C TRP A 183 1.14 -8.55 -3.91
N THR A 184 0.09 -8.00 -3.31
CA THR A 184 0.00 -7.79 -1.86
C THR A 184 0.11 -9.11 -1.07
N PRO A 185 -0.64 -10.19 -1.38
CA PRO A 185 -0.54 -11.46 -0.66
C PRO A 185 0.86 -12.11 -0.67
N PRO A 186 1.52 -12.36 -1.82
CA PRO A 186 2.84 -12.98 -1.82
C PRO A 186 3.90 -12.10 -1.14
N HIS A 187 3.78 -10.77 -1.23
CA HIS A 187 4.64 -9.82 -0.50
C HIS A 187 4.50 -9.97 1.02
N PHE A 188 3.28 -9.84 1.55
CA PHE A 188 3.05 -9.85 2.99
C PHE A 188 3.18 -11.25 3.62
N TRP A 189 2.82 -12.31 2.91
CA TRP A 189 2.99 -13.67 3.42
C TRP A 189 4.46 -14.08 3.48
N ALA A 190 5.31 -13.62 2.55
CA ALA A 190 6.76 -13.79 2.68
C ALA A 190 7.29 -13.12 3.97
N LEU A 191 6.81 -11.91 4.29
CA LEU A 191 7.12 -11.25 5.57
C LEU A 191 6.62 -12.04 6.78
N ALA A 192 5.40 -12.55 6.71
CA ALA A 192 4.76 -13.29 7.79
C ALA A 192 5.45 -14.62 8.10
N LEU A 193 6.04 -15.28 7.09
CA LEU A 193 6.81 -16.51 7.29
C LEU A 193 8.07 -16.27 8.14
N TYR A 194 8.96 -15.36 7.75
CA TYR A 194 10.22 -15.15 8.49
C TYR A 194 10.06 -14.31 9.77
N ARG A 195 8.90 -13.67 9.98
CA ARG A 195 8.55 -12.99 11.24
C ARG A 195 7.42 -13.69 11.99
N ARG A 196 7.25 -14.99 11.79
CA ARG A 196 6.13 -15.76 12.36
C ARG A 196 5.97 -15.53 13.87
N GLN A 197 7.06 -15.53 14.63
CA GLN A 197 7.00 -15.36 16.08
C GLN A 197 6.42 -14.00 16.50
N ASP A 198 6.74 -12.92 15.78
CA ASP A 198 6.18 -11.59 16.06
C ASP A 198 4.66 -11.60 15.91
N TYR A 199 4.15 -12.31 14.89
CA TYR A 199 2.72 -12.41 14.62
C TYR A 199 2.00 -13.32 15.62
N VAL A 200 2.63 -14.43 16.03
CA VAL A 200 2.09 -15.31 17.09
C VAL A 200 1.91 -14.52 18.38
N ASN A 201 2.92 -13.74 18.79
CA ASN A 201 2.86 -12.92 19.99
C ASN A 201 1.79 -11.82 19.92
N SER A 202 1.40 -11.39 18.71
CA SER A 202 0.37 -10.36 18.50
C SER A 202 -1.07 -10.89 18.43
N GLY A 203 -1.26 -12.22 18.39
CA GLY A 203 -2.58 -12.85 18.26
C GLY A 203 -3.28 -12.62 16.91
N LEU A 204 -2.59 -12.03 15.91
CA LEU A 204 -3.18 -11.78 14.60
C LEU A 204 -3.30 -13.09 13.80
N PRO A 205 -4.48 -13.38 13.19
CA PRO A 205 -4.75 -14.64 12.52
C PRO A 205 -4.08 -14.73 11.13
N MET A 206 -2.77 -14.52 11.03
CA MET A 206 -2.05 -14.57 9.76
C MET A 206 -2.05 -15.98 9.16
N LEU A 207 -1.96 -16.09 7.83
CA LEU A 207 -2.02 -17.38 7.14
C LEU A 207 -0.99 -18.43 7.64
N PRO A 208 0.29 -18.08 7.94
CA PRO A 208 1.23 -19.03 8.53
C PRO A 208 0.84 -19.56 9.91
N ILE A 209 0.02 -18.81 10.65
CA ILE A 209 -0.39 -19.14 12.01
C ILE A 209 -1.63 -20.03 11.97
N THR A 210 -2.61 -19.68 11.15
CA THR A 210 -3.90 -20.37 11.08
C THR A 210 -3.85 -21.66 10.26
N HIS A 211 -3.09 -21.68 9.15
CA HIS A 211 -3.05 -22.79 8.19
C HIS A 211 -1.66 -23.41 8.04
N GLY A 212 -0.67 -22.87 8.74
CA GLY A 212 0.71 -23.35 8.71
C GLY A 212 1.54 -22.85 7.54
N GLU A 213 2.85 -23.09 7.64
CA GLU A 213 3.83 -22.61 6.69
C GLU A 213 3.72 -23.29 5.32
N LYS A 214 3.41 -24.60 5.29
CA LYS A 214 3.29 -25.35 4.02
C LYS A 214 2.18 -24.78 3.14
N TYR A 215 1.00 -24.52 3.72
CA TYR A 215 -0.12 -23.91 3.00
C TYR A 215 0.20 -22.48 2.55
N THR A 216 0.83 -21.69 3.43
CA THR A 216 1.20 -20.31 3.09
C THR A 216 2.19 -20.25 1.93
N ARG A 217 3.18 -21.15 1.91
CA ARG A 217 4.13 -21.24 0.78
C ARG A 217 3.46 -21.62 -0.54
N LEU A 218 2.46 -22.51 -0.50
CA LEU A 218 1.66 -22.84 -1.66
C LEU A 218 0.87 -21.62 -2.15
N GLN A 219 0.22 -20.88 -1.24
CA GLN A 219 -0.54 -19.68 -1.60
C GLN A 219 0.37 -18.58 -2.17
N ILE A 220 1.57 -18.39 -1.61
CA ILE A 220 2.58 -17.49 -2.21
C ILE A 220 2.89 -17.90 -3.65
N LEU A 221 3.10 -19.20 -3.92
CA LEU A 221 3.35 -19.70 -5.28
C LEU A 221 2.16 -19.44 -6.21
N LEU A 222 0.95 -19.81 -5.80
CA LEU A 222 -0.26 -19.63 -6.62
C LEU A 222 -0.51 -18.16 -6.95
N TYR A 223 -0.45 -17.27 -5.96
CA TYR A 223 -0.58 -15.83 -6.21
C TYR A 223 0.57 -15.26 -7.03
N SER A 224 1.78 -15.83 -6.97
CA SER A 224 2.89 -15.43 -7.84
C SER A 224 2.65 -15.80 -9.31
N VAL A 225 2.00 -16.94 -9.56
CA VAL A 225 1.58 -17.33 -10.92
C VAL A 225 0.49 -16.38 -11.42
N VAL A 226 -0.50 -16.07 -10.59
CA VAL A 226 -1.55 -15.09 -10.96
C VAL A 226 -0.94 -13.70 -11.18
N LEU A 227 0.02 -13.27 -10.34
CA LEU A 227 0.73 -12.01 -10.51
C LEU A 227 1.48 -11.95 -11.84
N PHE A 228 2.11 -13.05 -12.24
CA PHE A 228 2.77 -13.15 -13.56
C PHE A 228 1.74 -12.95 -14.68
N ALA A 229 0.58 -13.59 -14.62
CA ALA A 229 -0.46 -13.40 -15.65
C ALA A 229 -1.00 -11.96 -15.67
N VAL A 230 -1.27 -11.40 -14.49
CA VAL A 230 -1.80 -10.04 -14.31
C VAL A 230 -0.80 -8.97 -14.76
N SER A 231 0.50 -9.17 -14.56
CA SER A 231 1.53 -8.23 -15.03
C SER A 231 1.67 -8.18 -16.55
N LEU A 232 1.09 -9.13 -17.29
CA LEU A 232 1.04 -9.07 -18.76
C LEU A 232 -0.17 -8.30 -19.28
N LEU A 233 -1.15 -7.99 -18.42
CA LEU A 233 -2.39 -7.32 -18.83
C LEU A 233 -2.17 -5.92 -19.42
N PRO A 234 -1.24 -5.07 -18.95
CA PRO A 234 -1.00 -3.78 -19.60
C PRO A 234 -0.63 -3.92 -21.08
N PHE A 235 0.17 -4.93 -21.43
CA PHE A 235 0.51 -5.21 -22.84
C PHE A 235 -0.68 -5.80 -23.59
N ALA A 236 -1.39 -6.77 -22.99
CA ALA A 236 -2.55 -7.39 -23.62
C ALA A 236 -3.70 -6.40 -23.88
N HIS A 237 -3.90 -5.43 -22.97
CA HIS A 237 -4.87 -4.34 -23.11
C HIS A 237 -4.38 -3.21 -24.03
N ARG A 238 -3.15 -3.31 -24.57
CA ARG A 238 -2.51 -2.31 -25.43
C ARG A 238 -2.31 -0.95 -24.74
N MET A 239 -2.15 -0.95 -23.42
CA MET A 239 -1.74 0.21 -22.63
C MET A 239 -0.21 0.41 -22.67
N SER A 240 0.54 -0.65 -22.99
CA SER A 240 2.01 -0.61 -23.05
C SER A 240 2.58 -1.43 -24.21
N GLY A 241 3.84 -1.18 -24.53
CA GLY A 241 4.62 -1.77 -25.58
C GLY A 241 5.58 -2.87 -25.13
N TYR A 242 6.51 -3.20 -26.04
CA TYR A 242 7.42 -4.32 -25.87
C TYR A 242 8.47 -4.11 -24.77
N LEU A 243 8.84 -2.86 -24.46
CA LEU A 243 9.79 -2.56 -23.37
C LEU A 243 9.17 -2.94 -22.03
N TYR A 244 7.91 -2.57 -21.81
CA TYR A 244 7.16 -3.04 -20.64
C TYR A 244 7.03 -4.56 -20.63
N LEU A 245 6.63 -5.17 -21.75
CA LEU A 245 6.43 -6.63 -21.82
C LEU A 245 7.70 -7.40 -21.42
N ALA A 246 8.85 -7.03 -21.98
CA ALA A 246 10.12 -7.67 -21.66
C ALA A 246 10.47 -7.51 -20.18
N SER A 247 10.26 -6.31 -19.62
CA SER A 247 10.48 -6.03 -18.21
C SER A 247 9.55 -6.87 -17.31
N ALA A 248 8.26 -6.94 -17.64
CA ALA A 248 7.28 -7.71 -16.89
C ALA A 248 7.63 -9.21 -16.88
N VAL A 249 7.96 -9.80 -18.04
CA VAL A 249 8.34 -11.21 -18.12
C VAL A 249 9.58 -11.53 -17.28
N VAL A 250 10.63 -10.71 -17.38
CA VAL A 250 11.88 -10.93 -16.63
C VAL A 250 11.65 -10.78 -15.12
N LEU A 251 11.02 -9.66 -14.71
CA LEU A 251 10.77 -9.38 -13.30
C LEU A 251 9.83 -10.42 -12.67
N SER A 252 8.74 -10.76 -13.35
CA SER A 252 7.77 -11.75 -12.83
C SER A 252 8.36 -13.15 -12.86
N GLY A 253 9.21 -13.49 -13.83
CA GLY A 253 9.94 -14.75 -13.87
C GLY A 253 10.89 -14.93 -12.70
N ILE A 254 11.65 -13.88 -12.33
CA ILE A 254 12.51 -13.91 -11.13
C ILE A 254 11.66 -14.03 -9.86
N PHE A 255 10.56 -13.29 -9.76
CA PHE A 255 9.62 -13.38 -8.62
C PHE A 255 9.08 -14.81 -8.46
N LEU A 256 8.63 -15.41 -9.55
CA LEU A 256 8.13 -16.79 -9.58
C LEU A 256 9.24 -17.78 -9.22
N GLY A 257 10.48 -17.55 -9.66
CA GLY A 257 11.65 -18.34 -9.26
C GLY A 257 11.89 -18.33 -7.74
N TYR A 258 11.73 -17.17 -7.08
CA TYR A 258 11.75 -17.10 -5.61
C TYR A 258 10.60 -17.90 -4.98
N ALA A 259 9.38 -17.75 -5.51
CA ALA A 259 8.21 -18.44 -4.98
C ALA A 259 8.33 -19.97 -5.11
N VAL A 260 8.84 -20.48 -6.23
CA VAL A 260 9.09 -21.93 -6.43
C VAL A 260 10.18 -22.44 -5.48
N LYS A 261 11.29 -21.70 -5.34
CA LYS A 261 12.35 -22.07 -4.38
C LYS A 261 11.80 -22.12 -2.96
N LEU A 262 11.00 -21.14 -2.56
CA LEU A 262 10.41 -21.06 -1.23
C LEU A 262 9.41 -22.19 -0.98
N TRP A 263 8.58 -22.52 -1.97
CA TRP A 263 7.63 -23.63 -1.92
C TRP A 263 8.34 -24.98 -1.73
N ARG A 264 9.42 -25.22 -2.49
CA ARG A 264 10.21 -26.46 -2.38
C ARG A 264 10.94 -26.55 -1.05
N ASN A 265 11.79 -25.56 -0.76
CA ASN A 265 12.68 -25.56 0.40
C ASN A 265 12.60 -24.23 1.14
N TYR A 266 11.88 -24.22 2.26
CA TYR A 266 11.73 -23.04 3.08
C TYR A 266 13.04 -22.66 3.78
N SER A 267 13.35 -21.36 3.80
CA SER A 267 14.26 -20.77 4.76
C SER A 267 13.90 -19.31 5.02
N ASP A 268 14.17 -18.84 6.25
CA ASP A 268 13.95 -17.43 6.62
C ASP A 268 14.75 -16.48 5.73
N ALA A 269 15.97 -16.87 5.34
CA ALA A 269 16.84 -16.10 4.45
C ALA A 269 16.23 -15.96 3.05
N LEU A 270 15.63 -17.04 2.53
CA LEU A 270 14.95 -17.02 1.23
C LEU A 270 13.67 -16.18 1.29
N SER A 271 12.85 -16.35 2.33
CA SER A 271 11.61 -15.56 2.51
C SER A 271 11.91 -14.06 2.64
N ARG A 272 12.98 -13.70 3.37
CA ARG A 272 13.46 -12.31 3.46
C ARG A 272 13.97 -11.78 2.13
N SER A 273 14.62 -12.61 1.33
CA SER A 273 15.13 -12.21 0.01
C SER A 273 13.98 -12.02 -0.98
N MET A 274 12.98 -12.91 -0.97
CA MET A 274 11.74 -12.73 -1.72
C MET A 274 11.00 -11.46 -1.32
N PHE A 275 10.86 -11.18 -0.01
CA PHE A 275 10.25 -9.95 0.49
C PHE A 275 11.00 -8.69 -0.01
N ARG A 276 12.33 -8.66 0.07
CA ARG A 276 13.11 -7.54 -0.47
C ARG A 276 12.95 -7.40 -1.98
N TYR A 277 13.03 -8.51 -2.71
CA TYR A 277 12.85 -8.53 -4.15
C TYR A 277 11.45 -8.04 -4.54
N SER A 278 10.41 -8.38 -3.79
CA SER A 278 9.04 -7.98 -4.11
C SER A 278 8.82 -6.45 -4.09
N ILE A 279 9.56 -5.72 -3.25
CA ILE A 279 9.55 -4.25 -3.24
C ILE A 279 10.22 -3.71 -4.52
N VAL A 280 11.41 -4.24 -4.83
CA VAL A 280 12.15 -3.87 -6.05
C VAL A 280 11.36 -4.21 -7.31
N TYR A 281 10.73 -5.38 -7.34
CA TYR A 281 9.86 -5.86 -8.40
C TYR A 281 8.75 -4.85 -8.71
N LEU A 282 8.00 -4.42 -7.70
CA LEU A 282 6.87 -3.51 -7.92
C LEU A 282 7.36 -2.14 -8.41
N SER A 283 8.42 -1.61 -7.80
CA SER A 283 9.01 -0.34 -8.23
C SER A 283 9.52 -0.38 -9.66
N LEU A 284 10.25 -1.43 -10.04
CA LEU A 284 10.78 -1.58 -11.40
C LEU A 284 9.67 -1.84 -12.42
N LEU A 285 8.63 -2.60 -12.07
CA LEU A 285 7.50 -2.88 -12.97
C LEU A 285 6.75 -1.58 -13.32
N PHE A 286 6.42 -0.76 -12.32
CA PHE A 286 5.76 0.53 -12.55
C PHE A 286 6.68 1.55 -13.21
N ALA A 287 7.98 1.55 -12.92
CA ALA A 287 8.95 2.39 -13.62
C ALA A 287 9.06 2.00 -15.10
N ALA A 288 9.15 0.71 -15.42
CA ALA A 288 9.16 0.22 -16.79
C ALA A 288 7.87 0.61 -17.53
N LEU A 289 6.71 0.52 -16.87
CA LEU A 289 5.44 0.93 -17.45
C LEU A 289 5.41 2.43 -17.77
N LEU A 290 5.89 3.27 -16.84
CA LEU A 290 5.95 4.72 -17.03
C LEU A 290 6.93 5.12 -18.14
N ILE A 291 8.11 4.49 -18.19
CA ILE A 291 9.10 4.74 -19.25
C ILE A 291 8.55 4.33 -20.61
N ASP A 292 7.98 3.12 -20.70
CA ASP A 292 7.42 2.59 -21.94
C ASP A 292 6.25 3.45 -22.45
N HIS A 293 5.38 3.95 -21.57
CA HIS A 293 4.30 4.89 -21.91
C HIS A 293 4.83 6.13 -22.65
N TYR A 294 5.87 6.78 -22.12
CA TYR A 294 6.45 7.96 -22.76
C TYR A 294 7.26 7.63 -24.03
N VAL A 295 7.93 6.48 -24.07
CA VAL A 295 8.62 6.00 -25.27
C VAL A 295 7.60 5.75 -26.39
N GLN A 296 6.48 5.11 -26.09
CA GLN A 296 5.39 4.88 -27.04
C GLN A 296 4.84 6.21 -27.58
N ILE A 297 4.60 7.19 -26.69
CA ILE A 297 4.13 8.51 -27.10
C ILE A 297 5.14 9.21 -28.01
N TYR A 298 6.44 9.13 -27.71
CA TYR A 298 7.48 9.73 -28.54
C TYR A 298 7.66 9.04 -29.90
N LEU A 299 7.44 7.72 -29.98
CA LEU A 299 7.59 6.94 -31.20
C LEU A 299 6.34 6.96 -32.10
N LEU A 300 5.15 7.16 -31.53
CA LEU A 300 3.85 7.10 -32.23
C LEU A 300 3.17 8.47 -32.38
N GLY A 301 3.66 9.50 -31.70
CA GLY A 301 3.19 10.89 -31.77
C GLY A 301 4.10 11.75 -32.62
#